data_AF-A0A8T7K0I9-F1
#
_entry.id   AF-A0A8T7K0I9-F1
#
_cell.length_a   1.000
_cell.length_b   1.000
_cell.length_c   1.000
_cell.angle_alpha   90.00
_cell.angle_beta   90.00
_cell.angle_gamma   90.00
#
_symmetry.space_group_name_H-M   'P 1'
#
loop_
_entity.id
_entity.type
_entity.pdbx_description
1 polymer ?
#
loop_
_entity_poly.entity_id
_entity_poly.type
_entity_poly.pdbx_seq_one_letter_code
_entity_poly.pdbx_strand_id
1 'polypeptide(L)'
;MKKTMTQFASWMMALTVALVSVHGVYASASVSPWQAGNTFYVSPSGNDANACSLEAPCATFERAIEGAASGDLIVALEGTYMQPLSISKSNITVEGQNAVIIASPHGIYVASGAQNVTVRGFTVAEAESHGIFVEGQSVIVENNIVYHTVLENGSLSGGVITCYNTAWGSAIKIGGGSSNVTVRGNTVYENCGEGIAATRASHVLIENNTVYDNKSVNIYIDNSFNIQALGNNSYCTTGVPMGIALGEENYAGWGAQLHDVTVSNNTVNGCYTGIMVFASDVGGTLTNVTISGNNVPTAQRRGISLDNAANLNVLVSNNVHFNSIWVRSPQGVTLSGNTQVSGTSTPAPTATQTSTPAPTGTVTSTPIKTQPPAPTKTQTPAPTKTQTASPTPTPAETYFDDTHANFVYSANWTKITKSQAYGGSYRETTKNNSSATFTFTGKSFSILYTGGSAYRDINVYVDNVLVGTIHQKTGTKTFKMRWDYTGQLSPETHTLKLVFVTTKATGTKGSIDAVIVR
;
A
#
# COMPACT_ATOMS: atom_id res chain seq x y z
N MET A 1 5.19 -81.87 42.15
CA MET A 1 6.13 -82.62 43.02
C MET A 1 7.53 -82.07 42.83
N LYS A 2 8.21 -81.68 43.93
CA LYS A 2 9.67 -81.40 44.07
C LYS A 2 10.22 -80.19 43.26
N LYS A 3 11.11 -79.31 43.73
CA LYS A 3 11.71 -78.96 45.03
C LYS A 3 12.58 -77.69 44.76
N THR A 4 12.47 -76.67 45.63
CA THR A 4 13.52 -75.81 46.25
C THR A 4 14.74 -75.22 45.49
N MET A 5 15.01 -73.94 45.84
CA MET A 5 16.31 -73.22 46.00
C MET A 5 17.04 -72.82 44.70
N THR A 6 17.66 -71.64 44.52
CA THR A 6 18.31 -70.69 45.45
C THR A 6 18.54 -69.36 44.71
N GLN A 7 18.49 -68.21 45.41
CA GLN A 7 18.97 -66.91 44.92
C GLN A 7 20.50 -66.89 44.83
N PHE A 8 21.07 -66.25 43.79
CA PHE A 8 22.32 -65.48 43.88
C PHE A 8 22.34 -64.39 42.79
N ALA A 9 22.66 -63.17 43.21
CA ALA A 9 22.80 -61.98 42.39
C ALA A 9 24.18 -61.92 41.72
N SER A 10 24.25 -61.44 40.46
CA SER A 10 25.11 -60.31 40.07
C SER A 10 25.08 -60.03 38.56
N TRP A 11 24.98 -58.73 38.28
CA TRP A 11 25.67 -57.98 37.22
C TRP A 11 25.19 -58.06 35.76
N MET A 12 24.90 -56.85 35.25
CA MET A 12 24.65 -56.48 33.85
C MET A 12 25.69 -57.10 32.92
N MET A 13 25.22 -57.90 31.95
CA MET A 13 26.00 -58.24 30.77
C MET A 13 25.61 -57.28 29.65
N ALA A 14 26.52 -56.37 29.33
CA ALA A 14 26.45 -55.56 28.12
C ALA A 14 26.66 -56.46 26.90
N LEU A 15 25.71 -56.45 25.97
CA LEU A 15 25.90 -57.06 24.65
C LEU A 15 26.16 -55.95 23.64
N THR A 16 27.39 -55.92 23.15
CA THR A 16 27.90 -55.07 22.08
C THR A 16 27.18 -55.36 20.76
N VAL A 17 26.46 -54.38 20.21
CA VAL A 17 26.05 -54.36 18.80
C VAL A 17 27.11 -53.58 18.03
N ALA A 18 27.80 -54.25 17.11
CA ALA A 18 28.71 -53.63 16.16
C ALA A 18 27.90 -52.79 15.16
N LEU A 19 28.05 -51.46 15.23
CA LEU A 19 27.59 -50.52 14.21
C LEU A 19 28.53 -50.56 13.02
N VAL A 20 28.05 -51.08 11.88
CA VAL A 20 28.67 -50.80 10.58
C VAL A 20 28.16 -49.44 10.12
N SER A 21 29.00 -48.42 10.26
CA SER A 21 28.76 -47.08 9.74
C SER A 21 28.97 -47.06 8.23
N VAL A 22 27.88 -47.16 7.45
CA VAL A 22 27.90 -46.77 6.04
C VAL A 22 27.90 -45.24 6.00
N HIS A 23 29.07 -44.65 5.77
CA HIS A 23 29.22 -43.23 5.48
C HIS A 23 28.73 -42.98 4.05
N GLY A 24 27.42 -42.89 3.88
CA GLY A 24 26.82 -42.23 2.73
C GLY A 24 27.14 -40.75 2.83
N VAL A 25 28.07 -40.27 2.01
CA VAL A 25 28.33 -38.85 1.81
C VAL A 25 27.09 -38.25 1.17
N TYR A 26 26.17 -37.73 1.99
CA TYR A 26 25.20 -36.76 1.52
C TYR A 26 25.99 -35.49 1.24
N ALA A 27 26.39 -35.31 -0.02
CA ALA A 27 26.72 -33.98 -0.50
C ALA A 27 25.46 -33.14 -0.30
N SER A 28 25.44 -32.34 0.76
CA SER A 28 24.54 -31.21 0.87
C SER A 28 24.78 -30.37 -0.37
N ALA A 29 23.86 -30.39 -1.32
CA ALA A 29 23.83 -29.39 -2.37
C ALA A 29 23.72 -28.05 -1.64
N SER A 30 24.85 -27.36 -1.53
CA SER A 30 24.86 -25.97 -1.15
C SER A 30 23.94 -25.26 -2.14
N VAL A 31 22.79 -24.78 -1.67
CA VAL A 31 22.06 -23.74 -2.39
C VAL A 31 23.07 -22.64 -2.63
N SER A 32 23.50 -22.50 -3.88
CA SER A 32 24.37 -21.40 -4.26
C SER A 32 23.64 -20.13 -3.83
N PRO A 33 24.25 -19.21 -3.06
CA PRO A 33 23.71 -17.88 -2.96
C PRO A 33 23.52 -17.38 -4.39
N TRP A 34 22.32 -16.89 -4.73
CA TRP A 34 22.08 -16.29 -6.03
C TRP A 34 23.19 -15.24 -6.23
N GLN A 35 23.93 -15.36 -7.33
CA GLN A 35 24.73 -14.21 -7.77
C GLN A 35 23.75 -13.06 -7.99
N ALA A 36 24.05 -11.89 -7.42
CA ALA A 36 23.28 -10.68 -7.75
C ALA A 36 23.29 -10.54 -9.28
N GLY A 37 22.10 -10.54 -9.90
CA GLY A 37 21.98 -10.34 -11.34
C GLY A 37 22.37 -8.92 -11.75
N ASN A 38 22.41 -8.69 -13.05
CA ASN A 38 22.65 -7.38 -13.61
C ASN A 38 21.51 -6.43 -13.27
N THR A 39 21.80 -5.13 -13.27
CA THR A 39 20.77 -4.08 -13.14
C THR A 39 20.60 -3.35 -14.46
N PHE A 40 19.37 -3.28 -14.95
CA PHE A 40 18.98 -2.54 -16.14
C PHE A 40 18.21 -1.29 -15.73
N TYR A 41 18.55 -0.15 -16.31
CA TYR A 41 17.92 1.13 -16.01
C TYR A 41 17.09 1.61 -17.20
N VAL A 42 15.86 2.02 -16.90
CA VAL A 42 14.92 2.62 -17.85
C VAL A 42 14.68 4.07 -17.43
N SER A 43 14.55 4.97 -18.40
CA SER A 43 14.24 6.39 -18.18
C SER A 43 13.36 6.92 -19.30
N PRO A 44 12.41 7.85 -19.04
CA PRO A 44 11.60 8.46 -20.10
C PRO A 44 12.43 9.25 -21.13
N SER A 45 13.63 9.71 -20.75
CA SER A 45 14.59 10.38 -21.63
C SER A 45 15.71 9.45 -22.13
N GLY A 46 15.58 8.13 -21.91
CA GLY A 46 16.55 7.13 -22.34
C GLY A 46 16.58 6.92 -23.86
N ASN A 47 17.38 5.95 -24.30
CA ASN A 47 17.46 5.54 -25.71
C ASN A 47 17.68 4.03 -25.79
N ASP A 48 16.88 3.30 -26.57
CA ASP A 48 16.97 1.84 -26.66
C ASP A 48 18.22 1.31 -27.37
N ALA A 49 18.98 2.20 -28.03
CA ALA A 49 20.34 1.91 -28.49
C ALA A 49 21.37 1.83 -27.36
N ASN A 50 21.04 2.34 -26.16
CA ASN A 50 21.91 2.29 -25.00
C ASN A 50 22.00 0.88 -24.42
N ALA A 51 23.00 0.68 -23.56
CA ALA A 51 23.21 -0.58 -22.83
C ALA A 51 22.23 -0.81 -21.66
N CYS A 52 21.28 0.11 -21.42
CA CYS A 52 20.45 0.16 -20.22
C CYS A 52 21.27 0.27 -18.91
N SER A 53 22.41 0.97 -18.93
CA SER A 53 23.17 1.26 -17.69
C SER A 53 22.62 2.51 -16.99
N LEU A 54 23.09 2.79 -15.78
CA LEU A 54 22.65 3.97 -15.04
C LEU A 54 23.00 5.27 -15.78
N GLU A 55 24.19 5.35 -16.37
CA GLU A 55 24.68 6.50 -17.14
C GLU A 55 24.06 6.61 -18.54
N ALA A 56 23.56 5.49 -19.08
CA ALA A 56 22.94 5.39 -20.39
C ALA A 56 21.72 4.44 -20.32
N PRO A 57 20.59 4.91 -19.74
CA PRO A 57 19.40 4.09 -19.59
C PRO A 57 18.72 3.85 -20.94
N CYS A 58 18.00 2.74 -21.08
CA CYS A 58 17.11 2.54 -22.22
C CYS A 58 15.82 3.34 -22.07
N ALA A 59 15.14 3.57 -23.18
CA ALA A 59 13.89 4.33 -23.21
C ALA A 59 12.69 3.46 -22.81
N THR A 60 12.70 2.18 -23.16
CA THR A 60 11.54 1.29 -23.01
C THR A 60 11.73 0.18 -21.98
N PHE A 61 10.62 -0.18 -21.33
CA PHE A 61 10.57 -1.36 -20.47
C PHE A 61 10.78 -2.64 -21.27
N GLU A 62 10.24 -2.70 -22.49
CA GLU A 62 10.42 -3.81 -23.42
C GLU A 62 11.91 -4.11 -23.63
N ARG A 63 12.70 -3.08 -23.97
CA ARG A 63 14.14 -3.22 -24.19
C ARG A 63 14.89 -3.77 -22.96
N ALA A 64 14.53 -3.32 -21.76
CA ALA A 64 15.12 -3.82 -20.51
C ALA A 64 14.70 -5.27 -20.21
N ILE A 65 13.41 -5.59 -20.36
CA ILE A 65 12.86 -6.94 -20.14
C ILE A 65 13.45 -7.96 -21.11
N GLU A 66 13.63 -7.61 -22.38
CA GLU A 66 14.27 -8.49 -23.37
C GLU A 66 15.71 -8.83 -22.99
N GLY A 67 16.45 -7.83 -22.50
CA GLY A 67 17.85 -7.96 -22.07
C GLY A 67 18.04 -8.68 -20.75
N ALA A 68 17.01 -8.69 -19.89
CA ALA A 68 17.09 -9.30 -18.57
C ALA A 68 17.13 -10.84 -18.61
N ALA A 69 17.98 -11.39 -17.76
CA ALA A 69 18.06 -12.79 -17.40
C ALA A 69 17.52 -13.04 -15.99
N SER A 70 17.33 -14.32 -15.65
CA SER A 70 16.96 -14.75 -14.30
C SER A 70 17.97 -14.23 -13.28
N GLY A 71 17.53 -13.55 -12.23
CA GLY A 71 18.38 -12.90 -11.24
C GLY A 71 18.43 -11.39 -11.35
N ASP A 72 18.06 -10.83 -12.50
CA ASP A 72 18.28 -9.43 -12.79
C ASP A 72 17.24 -8.50 -12.15
N LEU A 73 17.67 -7.26 -11.97
CA LEU A 73 16.86 -6.14 -11.49
C LEU A 73 16.64 -5.16 -12.64
N ILE A 74 15.41 -4.69 -12.82
CA ILE A 74 15.09 -3.58 -13.71
C ILE A 74 14.64 -2.41 -12.84
N VAL A 75 15.34 -1.28 -12.96
CA VAL A 75 15.04 -0.04 -12.25
C VAL A 75 14.45 0.97 -13.24
N ALA A 76 13.22 1.38 -12.98
CA ALA A 76 12.61 2.54 -13.61
C ALA A 76 13.03 3.79 -12.83
N LEU A 77 13.86 4.62 -13.44
CA LEU A 77 14.26 5.91 -12.87
C LEU A 77 13.07 6.87 -12.79
N GLU A 78 13.25 7.96 -12.06
CA GLU A 78 12.23 8.99 -11.87
C GLU A 78 11.65 9.48 -13.21
N GLY A 79 10.33 9.62 -13.24
CA GLY A 79 9.61 10.23 -14.34
C GLY A 79 8.32 9.51 -14.69
N THR A 80 7.65 10.01 -15.74
CA THR A 80 6.39 9.46 -16.23
C THR A 80 6.61 8.65 -17.49
N TYR A 81 6.12 7.40 -17.46
CA TYR A 81 6.22 6.44 -18.54
C TYR A 81 4.85 6.31 -19.19
N MET A 82 4.75 6.80 -20.43
CA MET A 82 3.56 6.67 -21.28
C MET A 82 3.56 5.34 -22.05
N GLN A 83 3.99 4.27 -21.38
CA GLN A 83 4.14 2.93 -21.94
C GLN A 83 3.83 1.89 -20.85
N PRO A 84 3.23 0.74 -21.21
CA PRO A 84 2.96 -0.31 -20.24
C PRO A 84 4.26 -1.04 -19.85
N LEU A 85 4.29 -1.58 -18.62
CA LEU A 85 5.32 -2.52 -18.17
C LEU A 85 4.79 -3.95 -18.28
N SER A 86 5.16 -4.62 -19.37
CA SER A 86 4.80 -6.02 -19.62
C SER A 86 5.93 -6.96 -19.21
N ILE A 87 5.68 -7.80 -18.22
CA ILE A 87 6.66 -8.68 -17.60
C ILE A 87 6.39 -10.12 -18.04
N SER A 88 7.17 -10.58 -19.02
CA SER A 88 7.11 -11.95 -19.56
C SER A 88 8.21 -12.86 -19.02
N LYS A 89 9.25 -12.29 -18.39
CA LYS A 89 10.39 -13.01 -17.83
C LYS A 89 10.09 -13.46 -16.40
N SER A 90 10.66 -14.61 -16.04
CA SER A 90 10.61 -15.13 -14.66
C SER A 90 11.85 -14.72 -13.88
N ASN A 91 11.79 -14.82 -12.55
CA ASN A 91 12.94 -14.67 -11.65
C ASN A 91 13.58 -13.29 -11.71
N ILE A 92 12.80 -12.22 -11.86
CA ILE A 92 13.29 -10.86 -11.93
C ILE A 92 12.57 -9.94 -10.95
N THR A 93 13.23 -8.84 -10.60
CA THR A 93 12.61 -7.75 -9.86
C THR A 93 12.48 -6.54 -10.76
N VAL A 94 11.33 -5.87 -10.72
CA VAL A 94 11.13 -4.56 -11.31
C VAL A 94 10.86 -3.56 -10.18
N GLU A 95 11.58 -2.45 -10.19
CA GLU A 95 11.55 -1.42 -9.15
C GLU A 95 11.34 -0.03 -9.75
N GLY A 96 10.34 0.68 -9.26
CA GLY A 96 10.15 2.11 -9.53
C GLY A 96 10.88 2.97 -8.51
N GLN A 97 11.57 4.00 -8.98
CA GLN A 97 12.17 5.06 -8.16
C GLN A 97 11.50 6.38 -8.53
N ASN A 98 10.35 6.67 -7.89
CA ASN A 98 9.46 7.77 -8.32
C ASN A 98 9.01 7.62 -9.78
N ALA A 99 8.83 6.39 -10.23
CA ALA A 99 8.36 6.06 -11.57
C ALA A 99 6.83 6.02 -11.60
N VAL A 100 6.23 6.84 -12.46
CA VAL A 100 4.79 6.89 -12.69
C VAL A 100 4.47 6.23 -14.03
N ILE A 101 3.66 5.17 -14.04
CA ILE A 101 3.18 4.53 -15.26
C ILE A 101 1.77 5.01 -15.56
N ILE A 102 1.59 5.62 -16.73
CA ILE A 102 0.29 6.00 -17.31
C ILE A 102 0.18 5.31 -18.66
N ALA A 103 -0.51 4.16 -18.69
CA ALA A 103 -0.54 3.30 -19.86
C ALA A 103 -1.81 2.46 -19.95
N SER A 104 -2.13 2.03 -21.18
CA SER A 104 -3.28 1.20 -21.52
C SER A 104 -2.83 -0.07 -22.26
N PRO A 105 -3.61 -1.18 -22.19
CA PRO A 105 -4.83 -1.32 -21.39
C PRO A 105 -4.55 -1.44 -19.88
N HIS A 106 -3.38 -1.95 -19.50
CA HIS A 106 -2.93 -2.03 -18.12
C HIS A 106 -1.66 -1.19 -17.93
N GLY A 107 -1.43 -0.73 -16.69
CA GLY A 107 -0.16 -0.10 -16.34
C GLY A 107 0.98 -1.13 -16.27
N ILE A 108 0.85 -2.10 -15.38
CA ILE A 108 1.79 -3.21 -15.19
C ILE A 108 1.05 -4.53 -15.43
N TYR A 109 1.64 -5.40 -16.24
CA TYR A 109 1.11 -6.73 -16.51
C TYR A 109 2.18 -7.80 -16.24
N VAL A 110 1.89 -8.74 -15.35
CA VAL A 110 2.72 -9.95 -15.12
C VAL A 110 2.07 -11.11 -15.83
N ALA A 111 2.71 -11.57 -16.92
CA ALA A 111 2.15 -12.55 -17.82
C ALA A 111 1.95 -13.93 -17.17
N SER A 112 1.00 -14.71 -17.68
CA SER A 112 0.67 -16.06 -17.16
C SER A 112 1.81 -17.08 -17.17
N GLY A 113 2.80 -16.90 -18.06
CA GLY A 113 4.02 -17.70 -18.11
C GLY A 113 5.12 -17.25 -17.15
N ALA A 114 5.01 -16.07 -16.54
CA ALA A 114 6.02 -15.51 -15.65
C ALA A 114 5.89 -16.06 -14.23
N GLN A 115 7.03 -16.34 -13.60
CA GLN A 115 7.11 -16.87 -12.24
C GLN A 115 8.16 -16.13 -11.43
N ASN A 116 8.00 -16.05 -10.11
CA ASN A 116 8.98 -15.45 -9.20
C ASN A 116 9.32 -14.00 -9.60
N VAL A 117 8.30 -13.18 -9.74
CA VAL A 117 8.43 -11.76 -10.12
C VAL A 117 8.13 -10.88 -8.91
N THR A 118 8.97 -9.88 -8.66
CA THR A 118 8.67 -8.81 -7.70
C THR A 118 8.42 -7.50 -8.43
N VAL A 119 7.28 -6.87 -8.15
CA VAL A 119 6.88 -5.55 -8.66
C VAL A 119 6.79 -4.59 -7.48
N ARG A 120 7.66 -3.55 -7.44
CA ARG A 120 7.68 -2.62 -6.31
C ARG A 120 7.99 -1.17 -6.65
N GLY A 121 7.52 -0.25 -5.81
CA GLY A 121 7.92 1.17 -5.84
C GLY A 121 7.34 1.98 -7.00
N PHE A 122 6.35 1.45 -7.71
CA PHE A 122 5.70 2.18 -8.80
C PHE A 122 4.49 2.97 -8.33
N THR A 123 4.26 4.12 -8.96
CA THR A 123 2.93 4.72 -9.05
C THR A 123 2.31 4.30 -10.38
N VAL A 124 1.09 3.78 -10.35
CA VAL A 124 0.35 3.37 -11.54
C VAL A 124 -0.99 4.09 -11.57
N ALA A 125 -1.24 4.84 -12.64
CA ALA A 125 -2.46 5.63 -12.76
C ALA A 125 -3.01 5.68 -14.18
N GLU A 126 -4.27 6.09 -14.29
CA GLU A 126 -4.94 6.41 -15.56
C GLU A 126 -4.98 5.24 -16.57
N ALA A 127 -4.86 4.01 -16.10
CA ALA A 127 -5.01 2.83 -16.93
C ALA A 127 -6.49 2.66 -17.35
N GLU A 128 -6.70 2.33 -18.63
CA GLU A 128 -8.04 2.00 -19.15
C GLU A 128 -8.67 0.84 -18.38
N SER A 129 -7.90 -0.19 -18.09
CA SER A 129 -8.32 -1.37 -17.33
C SER A 129 -7.55 -1.45 -16.01
N HIS A 130 -7.13 -2.65 -15.59
CA HIS A 130 -6.37 -2.86 -14.36
C HIS A 130 -5.10 -2.00 -14.29
N GLY A 131 -4.79 -1.43 -13.12
CA GLY A 131 -3.50 -0.79 -12.87
C GLY A 131 -2.36 -1.81 -12.89
N ILE A 132 -2.43 -2.79 -12.00
CA ILE A 132 -1.51 -3.93 -11.94
C ILE A 132 -2.30 -5.21 -12.14
N PHE A 133 -2.01 -5.94 -13.22
CA PHE A 133 -2.65 -7.21 -13.53
C PHE A 133 -1.65 -8.36 -13.44
N VAL A 134 -1.93 -9.33 -12.57
CA VAL A 134 -1.10 -10.50 -12.34
C VAL A 134 -1.84 -11.74 -12.85
N GLU A 135 -1.28 -12.39 -13.87
CA GLU A 135 -1.67 -13.75 -14.28
C GLU A 135 -0.57 -14.78 -14.01
N GLY A 136 0.64 -14.32 -13.63
CA GLY A 136 1.78 -15.17 -13.29
C GLY A 136 1.67 -15.85 -11.92
N GLN A 137 2.69 -16.63 -11.58
CA GLN A 137 2.77 -17.39 -10.32
C GLN A 137 3.93 -16.91 -9.43
N SER A 138 3.82 -17.10 -8.12
CA SER A 138 4.88 -16.69 -7.18
C SER A 138 5.25 -15.21 -7.33
N VAL A 139 4.24 -14.33 -7.37
CA VAL A 139 4.43 -12.89 -7.63
C VAL A 139 4.32 -12.10 -6.33
N ILE A 140 5.20 -11.11 -6.15
CA ILE A 140 5.13 -10.15 -5.06
C ILE A 140 4.79 -8.79 -5.66
N VAL A 141 3.69 -8.18 -5.23
CA VAL A 141 3.32 -6.80 -5.55
C VAL A 141 3.43 -6.00 -4.27
N GLU A 142 4.47 -5.19 -4.13
CA GLU A 142 4.75 -4.49 -2.87
C GLU A 142 5.05 -3.00 -3.00
N ASN A 143 4.59 -2.21 -2.04
CA ASN A 143 4.94 -0.79 -1.92
C ASN A 143 4.65 0.03 -3.20
N ASN A 144 3.55 -0.28 -3.90
CA ASN A 144 3.08 0.48 -5.05
C ASN A 144 1.92 1.41 -4.66
N ILE A 145 1.71 2.45 -5.45
CA ILE A 145 0.55 3.34 -5.38
C ILE A 145 -0.28 3.13 -6.65
N VAL A 146 -1.57 2.80 -6.52
CA VAL A 146 -2.44 2.56 -7.67
C VAL A 146 -3.75 3.35 -7.54
N TYR A 147 -3.98 4.29 -8.46
CA TYR A 147 -5.15 5.16 -8.41
C TYR A 147 -5.63 5.62 -9.78
N HIS A 148 -6.89 6.05 -9.86
CA HIS A 148 -7.50 6.51 -11.12
C HIS A 148 -7.40 5.52 -12.28
N THR A 149 -7.44 4.22 -11.98
CA THR A 149 -7.45 3.14 -12.99
C THR A 149 -8.85 2.59 -13.21
N VAL A 150 -8.98 1.64 -14.15
CA VAL A 150 -10.24 1.05 -14.57
C VAL A 150 -11.16 2.09 -15.24
N LEU A 151 -10.57 2.95 -16.08
CA LEU A 151 -11.29 4.02 -16.78
C LEU A 151 -12.30 3.52 -17.84
N GLU A 152 -12.25 2.25 -18.24
CA GLU A 152 -13.35 1.56 -18.96
C GLU A 152 -14.68 1.64 -18.19
N ASN A 153 -14.61 1.88 -16.88
CA ASN A 153 -15.74 2.09 -15.99
C ASN A 153 -15.89 3.54 -15.51
N GLY A 154 -15.29 4.52 -16.18
CA GLY A 154 -15.34 5.89 -15.70
C GLY A 154 -14.82 6.93 -16.66
N SER A 155 -14.59 8.11 -16.12
CA SER A 155 -13.85 9.16 -16.78
C SER A 155 -13.01 9.92 -15.76
N LEU A 156 -11.90 10.48 -16.24
CA LEU A 156 -11.05 11.38 -15.48
C LEU A 156 -11.09 12.76 -16.13
N SER A 157 -11.47 13.78 -15.38
CA SER A 157 -11.53 15.15 -15.88
C SER A 157 -11.04 16.13 -14.83
N GLY A 158 -9.96 16.84 -15.14
CA GLY A 158 -9.34 17.81 -14.22
C GLY A 158 -8.90 17.18 -12.90
N GLY A 159 -8.42 15.94 -12.92
CA GLY A 159 -7.99 15.18 -11.73
C GLY A 159 -9.14 14.62 -10.88
N VAL A 160 -10.39 14.76 -11.32
CA VAL A 160 -11.56 14.19 -10.63
C VAL A 160 -12.03 12.96 -11.39
N ILE A 161 -12.03 11.83 -10.69
CA ILE A 161 -12.55 10.58 -11.23
C ILE A 161 -14.08 10.50 -11.07
N THR A 162 -14.77 10.04 -12.11
CA THR A 162 -16.22 9.76 -12.08
C THR A 162 -16.46 8.36 -12.61
N CYS A 163 -17.11 7.51 -11.81
CA CYS A 163 -17.30 6.10 -12.15
C CYS A 163 -18.74 5.76 -12.56
N TYR A 164 -18.85 4.85 -13.54
CA TYR A 164 -20.08 4.36 -14.16
C TYR A 164 -20.23 2.85 -13.96
N ASN A 165 -21.45 2.33 -14.08
CA ASN A 165 -21.76 0.89 -13.97
C ASN A 165 -21.74 0.22 -15.35
N THR A 166 -20.56 -0.07 -15.89
CA THR A 166 -20.38 -0.62 -17.26
C THR A 166 -19.74 -2.01 -17.30
N ALA A 167 -18.61 -2.21 -16.61
CA ALA A 167 -17.91 -3.49 -16.49
C ALA A 167 -17.35 -3.67 -15.05
N TRP A 168 -16.62 -4.76 -14.84
CA TRP A 168 -15.98 -5.08 -13.56
C TRP A 168 -14.47 -5.23 -13.78
N GLY A 169 -13.72 -4.31 -13.17
CA GLY A 169 -12.26 -4.34 -13.15
C GLY A 169 -11.76 -4.05 -11.74
N SER A 170 -10.48 -4.29 -11.51
CA SER A 170 -9.82 -4.09 -10.21
C SER A 170 -8.51 -3.35 -10.41
N ALA A 171 -8.12 -2.47 -9.49
CA ALA A 171 -6.90 -1.69 -9.61
C ALA A 171 -5.65 -2.58 -9.53
N ILE A 172 -5.61 -3.48 -8.54
CA ILE A 172 -4.69 -4.61 -8.49
C ILE A 172 -5.50 -5.89 -8.63
N LYS A 173 -5.29 -6.61 -9.73
CA LYS A 173 -5.99 -7.87 -10.04
C LYS A 173 -5.02 -9.04 -10.00
N ILE A 174 -5.35 -10.03 -9.16
CA ILE A 174 -4.79 -11.38 -9.26
C ILE A 174 -5.78 -12.20 -10.08
N GLY A 175 -5.40 -12.49 -11.31
CA GLY A 175 -6.20 -13.17 -12.32
C GLY A 175 -6.26 -14.68 -12.15
N GLY A 176 -7.18 -15.29 -12.89
CA GLY A 176 -7.49 -16.70 -12.77
C GLY A 176 -6.30 -17.61 -13.04
N GLY A 177 -6.10 -18.61 -12.19
CA GLY A 177 -4.98 -19.55 -12.28
C GLY A 177 -3.69 -19.09 -11.60
N SER A 178 -3.61 -17.82 -11.16
CA SER A 178 -2.46 -17.33 -10.39
C SER A 178 -2.41 -17.99 -9.02
N SER A 179 -1.20 -18.33 -8.56
CA SER A 179 -0.97 -18.93 -7.25
C SER A 179 0.29 -18.39 -6.58
N ASN A 180 0.33 -18.46 -5.24
CA ASN A 180 1.45 -17.99 -4.42
C ASN A 180 1.73 -16.49 -4.61
N VAL A 181 0.68 -15.66 -4.59
CA VAL A 181 0.82 -14.21 -4.80
C VAL A 181 0.80 -13.48 -3.46
N THR A 182 1.73 -12.55 -3.25
CA THR A 182 1.72 -11.63 -2.10
C THR A 182 1.46 -10.21 -2.58
N VAL A 183 0.45 -9.55 -2.01
CA VAL A 183 0.15 -8.14 -2.23
C VAL A 183 0.30 -7.42 -0.90
N ARG A 184 1.35 -6.60 -0.75
CA ARG A 184 1.67 -5.99 0.54
C ARG A 184 2.13 -4.54 0.52
N GLY A 185 1.77 -3.76 1.53
CA GLY A 185 2.27 -2.38 1.67
C GLY A 185 1.83 -1.43 0.53
N ASN A 186 0.84 -1.81 -0.28
CA ASN A 186 0.36 -0.97 -1.38
C ASN A 186 -0.66 0.04 -0.89
N THR A 187 -0.75 1.18 -1.58
CA THR A 187 -1.79 2.19 -1.40
C THR A 187 -2.68 2.22 -2.64
N VAL A 188 -3.96 1.86 -2.51
CA VAL A 188 -4.86 1.63 -3.64
C VAL A 188 -6.17 2.39 -3.45
N TYR A 189 -6.44 3.37 -4.31
CA TYR A 189 -7.58 4.28 -4.08
C TYR A 189 -8.18 4.93 -5.31
N GLU A 190 -9.43 5.38 -5.18
CA GLU A 190 -10.12 6.16 -6.22
C GLU A 190 -10.07 5.48 -7.59
N ASN A 191 -10.33 4.17 -7.64
CA ASN A 191 -10.42 3.43 -8.90
C ASN A 191 -11.88 3.16 -9.27
N CYS A 192 -12.18 3.14 -10.57
CA CYS A 192 -13.54 2.84 -11.06
C CYS A 192 -13.88 1.35 -11.09
N GLY A 193 -13.30 0.60 -10.16
CA GLY A 193 -13.49 -0.81 -9.98
C GLY A 193 -13.32 -1.20 -8.52
N GLU A 194 -12.89 -2.44 -8.31
CA GLU A 194 -12.41 -2.90 -7.01
C GLU A 194 -10.99 -2.37 -6.75
N GLY A 195 -10.59 -2.30 -5.48
CA GLY A 195 -9.22 -1.95 -5.14
C GLY A 195 -8.25 -3.11 -5.43
N ILE A 196 -8.21 -4.10 -4.54
CA ILE A 196 -7.40 -5.31 -4.67
C ILE A 196 -8.33 -6.51 -4.79
N ALA A 197 -8.21 -7.28 -5.86
CA ALA A 197 -9.07 -8.44 -6.09
C ALA A 197 -8.27 -9.71 -6.40
N ALA A 198 -8.55 -10.77 -5.66
CA ALA A 198 -8.13 -12.13 -6.00
C ALA A 198 -9.33 -12.85 -6.62
N THR A 199 -9.24 -13.19 -7.91
CA THR A 199 -10.35 -13.80 -8.65
C THR A 199 -9.90 -15.10 -9.31
N ARG A 200 -10.48 -16.22 -8.87
CA ARG A 200 -10.08 -17.57 -9.28
C ARG A 200 -8.58 -17.85 -9.05
N ALA A 201 -8.07 -17.36 -7.93
CA ALA A 201 -6.68 -17.49 -7.53
C ALA A 201 -6.55 -18.42 -6.31
N SER A 202 -5.31 -18.82 -5.99
CA SER A 202 -5.04 -19.62 -4.78
C SER A 202 -3.77 -19.20 -4.05
N HIS A 203 -3.68 -19.48 -2.75
CA HIS A 203 -2.48 -19.19 -1.95
C HIS A 203 -2.06 -17.72 -2.05
N VAL A 204 -3.02 -16.81 -1.86
CA VAL A 204 -2.79 -15.37 -1.94
C VAL A 204 -2.74 -14.76 -0.55
N LEU A 205 -1.70 -13.97 -0.29
CA LEU A 205 -1.56 -13.16 0.91
C LEU A 205 -1.76 -11.68 0.54
N ILE A 206 -2.79 -11.05 1.08
CA ILE A 206 -3.09 -9.63 0.96
C ILE A 206 -2.86 -9.01 2.33
N GLU A 207 -1.72 -8.36 2.55
CA GLU A 207 -1.34 -7.88 3.89
C GLU A 207 -0.88 -6.42 3.96
N ASN A 208 -1.20 -5.73 5.05
CA ASN A 208 -0.68 -4.39 5.34
C ASN A 208 -0.88 -3.37 4.20
N ASN A 209 -1.95 -3.51 3.42
CA ASN A 209 -2.30 -2.54 2.37
C ASN A 209 -3.23 -1.45 2.93
N THR A 210 -3.16 -0.26 2.34
CA THR A 210 -4.13 0.82 2.56
C THR A 210 -5.03 0.93 1.33
N VAL A 211 -6.33 0.64 1.48
CA VAL A 211 -7.25 0.51 0.34
C VAL A 211 -8.57 1.25 0.58
N TYR A 212 -8.85 2.29 -0.19
CA TYR A 212 -9.96 3.20 0.11
C TYR A 212 -10.63 3.84 -1.10
N ASP A 213 -11.89 4.23 -0.95
CA ASP A 213 -12.66 5.01 -1.93
C ASP A 213 -12.64 4.44 -3.37
N ASN A 214 -12.59 3.11 -3.50
CA ASN A 214 -12.80 2.41 -4.76
C ASN A 214 -14.31 2.21 -4.98
N LYS A 215 -14.76 2.14 -6.24
CA LYS A 215 -16.19 2.18 -6.59
C LYS A 215 -17.04 1.05 -5.97
N SER A 216 -16.54 -0.18 -5.86
CA SER A 216 -17.35 -1.37 -5.49
C SER A 216 -16.92 -2.04 -4.17
N VAL A 217 -15.71 -2.59 -4.16
CA VAL A 217 -15.13 -3.29 -3.00
C VAL A 217 -13.67 -2.85 -2.90
N ASN A 218 -13.22 -2.50 -1.70
CA ASN A 218 -11.82 -2.19 -1.50
C ASN A 218 -10.95 -3.45 -1.63
N ILE A 219 -11.22 -4.51 -0.87
CA ILE A 219 -10.53 -5.80 -1.00
C ILE A 219 -11.55 -6.92 -1.31
N TYR A 220 -11.46 -7.54 -2.49
CA TYR A 220 -12.37 -8.59 -2.92
C TYR A 220 -11.67 -9.94 -3.07
N ILE A 221 -12.21 -10.96 -2.39
CA ILE A 221 -11.80 -12.35 -2.53
C ILE A 221 -12.93 -13.06 -3.25
N ASP A 222 -12.76 -13.29 -4.53
CA ASP A 222 -13.80 -13.81 -5.39
C ASP A 222 -13.46 -15.20 -5.92
N ASN A 223 -14.30 -16.16 -5.51
CA ASN A 223 -14.27 -17.56 -5.91
C ASN A 223 -12.84 -18.15 -5.91
N SER A 224 -12.12 -17.88 -4.82
CA SER A 224 -10.70 -18.17 -4.62
C SER A 224 -10.49 -18.92 -3.30
N PHE A 225 -9.41 -19.69 -3.19
CA PHE A 225 -9.15 -20.53 -2.00
C PHE A 225 -7.73 -20.39 -1.45
N ASN A 226 -7.52 -20.75 -0.18
CA ASN A 226 -6.26 -20.53 0.54
C ASN A 226 -5.85 -19.05 0.52
N ILE A 227 -6.77 -18.15 0.88
CA ILE A 227 -6.56 -16.70 0.82
C ILE A 227 -6.45 -16.11 2.22
N GLN A 228 -5.50 -15.22 2.42
CA GLN A 228 -5.31 -14.51 3.69
C GLN A 228 -5.33 -13.00 3.47
N ALA A 229 -6.28 -12.30 4.09
CA ALA A 229 -6.34 -10.84 4.16
C ALA A 229 -5.99 -10.39 5.58
N LEU A 230 -4.75 -9.93 5.79
CA LEU A 230 -4.18 -9.71 7.13
C LEU A 230 -3.73 -8.26 7.35
N GLY A 231 -4.15 -7.61 8.45
CA GLY A 231 -3.55 -6.33 8.84
C GLY A 231 -3.80 -5.17 7.87
N ASN A 232 -4.77 -5.28 6.96
CA ASN A 232 -5.06 -4.22 5.99
C ASN A 232 -5.86 -3.08 6.64
N ASN A 233 -5.65 -1.87 6.15
CA ASN A 233 -6.43 -0.69 6.49
C ASN A 233 -7.36 -0.34 5.32
N SER A 234 -8.66 -0.60 5.48
CA SER A 234 -9.66 -0.25 4.49
C SER A 234 -10.60 0.83 5.01
N TYR A 235 -10.85 1.87 4.22
CA TYR A 235 -11.81 2.89 4.64
C TYR A 235 -12.55 3.52 3.47
N CYS A 236 -13.65 4.18 3.79
CA CYS A 236 -14.52 4.81 2.82
C CYS A 236 -14.96 6.16 3.35
N THR A 237 -14.60 7.21 2.62
CA THR A 237 -14.96 8.60 2.91
C THR A 237 -16.15 9.05 2.06
N THR A 238 -16.30 8.44 0.88
CA THR A 238 -17.39 8.72 -0.05
C THR A 238 -17.97 7.42 -0.63
N GLY A 239 -19.18 7.51 -1.18
CA GLY A 239 -19.84 6.37 -1.82
C GLY A 239 -20.32 5.28 -0.85
N VAL A 240 -20.56 4.10 -1.41
CA VAL A 240 -21.10 2.92 -0.71
C VAL A 240 -20.32 1.61 -0.95
N PRO A 241 -18.97 1.61 -1.09
CA PRO A 241 -18.26 0.36 -1.34
C PRO A 241 -18.19 -0.53 -0.09
N MET A 242 -17.92 -1.82 -0.30
CA MET A 242 -17.58 -2.75 0.78
C MET A 242 -16.12 -2.57 1.18
N GLY A 243 -15.81 -2.74 2.47
CA GLY A 243 -14.41 -2.73 2.92
C GLY A 243 -13.67 -3.98 2.46
N ILE A 244 -14.03 -5.13 3.04
CA ILE A 244 -13.52 -6.44 2.61
C ILE A 244 -14.70 -7.31 2.25
N ALA A 245 -14.70 -7.90 1.06
CA ALA A 245 -15.74 -8.81 0.64
C ALA A 245 -15.22 -10.18 0.21
N LEU A 246 -16.03 -11.20 0.46
CA LEU A 246 -15.88 -12.54 -0.10
C LEU A 246 -17.07 -12.81 -1.01
N GLY A 247 -16.79 -13.24 -2.24
CA GLY A 247 -17.77 -13.58 -3.24
C GLY A 247 -17.52 -14.99 -3.79
N GLU A 248 -18.59 -15.62 -4.27
CA GLU A 248 -18.49 -16.86 -5.03
C GLU A 248 -19.31 -16.70 -6.29
N GLU A 249 -18.78 -15.89 -7.20
CA GLU A 249 -19.45 -15.52 -8.46
C GLU A 249 -19.37 -16.66 -9.49
N ASN A 250 -20.30 -16.62 -10.45
CA ASN A 250 -20.38 -17.65 -11.48
C ASN A 250 -19.31 -17.45 -12.58
N TYR A 251 -18.31 -18.33 -12.59
CA TYR A 251 -17.34 -18.45 -13.67
C TYR A 251 -17.46 -19.81 -14.36
N ALA A 252 -17.61 -19.78 -15.69
CA ALA A 252 -17.75 -20.98 -16.50
C ALA A 252 -16.57 -21.95 -16.28
N GLY A 253 -16.89 -23.19 -15.90
CA GLY A 253 -15.91 -24.25 -15.67
C GLY A 253 -15.15 -24.19 -14.33
N TRP A 254 -15.39 -23.19 -13.49
CA TRP A 254 -14.71 -23.05 -12.20
C TRP A 254 -15.53 -23.60 -11.03
N GLY A 255 -16.84 -23.38 -11.04
CA GLY A 255 -17.75 -23.83 -9.98
C GLY A 255 -17.56 -23.11 -8.65
N ALA A 256 -17.98 -23.74 -7.56
CA ALA A 256 -17.85 -23.22 -6.19
C ALA A 256 -16.46 -23.56 -5.63
N GLN A 257 -15.59 -22.57 -5.45
CA GLN A 257 -14.22 -22.72 -4.97
C GLN A 257 -13.87 -21.74 -3.83
N LEU A 258 -14.85 -21.04 -3.23
CA LEU A 258 -14.58 -20.15 -2.10
C LEU A 258 -14.43 -20.95 -0.79
N HIS A 259 -13.20 -21.25 -0.40
CA HIS A 259 -12.90 -21.95 0.86
C HIS A 259 -11.49 -21.63 1.41
N ASP A 260 -11.25 -21.97 2.67
CA ASP A 260 -9.95 -21.76 3.33
C ASP A 260 -9.50 -20.29 3.28
N VAL A 261 -10.36 -19.40 3.76
CA VAL A 261 -10.13 -17.94 3.75
C VAL A 261 -9.96 -17.41 5.17
N THR A 262 -8.91 -16.63 5.40
CA THR A 262 -8.69 -15.91 6.66
C THR A 262 -8.75 -14.40 6.43
N VAL A 263 -9.65 -13.71 7.12
CA VAL A 263 -9.71 -12.25 7.20
C VAL A 263 -9.40 -11.86 8.64
N SER A 264 -8.19 -11.38 8.90
CA SER A 264 -7.75 -11.14 10.27
C SER A 264 -6.99 -9.85 10.51
N ASN A 265 -7.21 -9.25 11.69
CA ASN A 265 -6.51 -8.06 12.17
C ASN A 265 -6.62 -6.85 11.21
N ASN A 266 -7.66 -6.80 10.37
CA ASN A 266 -7.89 -5.66 9.48
C ASN A 266 -8.64 -4.55 10.21
N THR A 267 -8.40 -3.31 9.82
CA THR A 267 -9.23 -2.16 10.20
C THR A 267 -10.13 -1.78 9.03
N VAL A 268 -11.43 -1.65 9.28
CA VAL A 268 -12.42 -1.22 8.26
C VAL A 268 -13.30 -0.09 8.78
N ASN A 269 -13.36 1.04 8.09
CA ASN A 269 -14.05 2.25 8.57
C ASN A 269 -14.89 2.93 7.49
N GLY A 270 -16.14 3.31 7.83
CA GLY A 270 -16.97 4.20 7.00
C GLY A 270 -17.60 3.57 5.75
N CYS A 271 -17.23 2.33 5.43
CA CYS A 271 -17.74 1.59 4.28
C CYS A 271 -19.21 1.16 4.44
N TYR A 272 -19.87 0.82 3.33
CA TYR A 272 -21.30 0.48 3.38
C TYR A 272 -21.53 -0.77 4.24
N THR A 273 -20.80 -1.84 3.97
CA THR A 273 -20.59 -2.94 4.94
C THR A 273 -19.09 -3.09 5.17
N GLY A 274 -18.70 -3.31 6.42
CA GLY A 274 -17.28 -3.45 6.76
C GLY A 274 -16.68 -4.72 6.18
N ILE A 275 -17.11 -5.88 6.68
CA ILE A 275 -16.75 -7.20 6.15
C ILE A 275 -18.01 -7.88 5.64
N MET A 276 -18.04 -8.20 4.36
CA MET A 276 -19.18 -8.79 3.66
C MET A 276 -18.84 -10.18 3.14
N VAL A 277 -19.71 -11.15 3.38
CA VAL A 277 -19.71 -12.39 2.60
C VAL A 277 -20.99 -12.43 1.82
N PHE A 278 -20.89 -12.32 0.49
CA PHE A 278 -22.02 -12.36 -0.41
C PHE A 278 -22.66 -13.74 -0.44
N ALA A 279 -23.92 -13.79 -0.90
CA ALA A 279 -24.53 -15.07 -1.24
C ALA A 279 -23.81 -15.64 -2.46
N SER A 280 -23.53 -16.95 -2.44
CA SER A 280 -22.97 -17.65 -3.60
C SER A 280 -23.92 -17.62 -4.80
N ASP A 281 -23.38 -17.27 -5.97
CA ASP A 281 -24.11 -17.30 -7.24
C ASP A 281 -24.20 -18.72 -7.81
N VAL A 282 -23.36 -19.62 -7.33
CA VAL A 282 -23.25 -21.02 -7.78
C VAL A 282 -23.75 -22.02 -6.73
N GLY A 283 -24.34 -21.53 -5.63
CA GLY A 283 -24.94 -22.35 -4.58
C GLY A 283 -23.93 -23.09 -3.69
N GLY A 284 -22.69 -22.62 -3.61
CA GLY A 284 -21.65 -23.21 -2.78
C GLY A 284 -21.80 -22.96 -1.29
N THR A 285 -21.10 -23.80 -0.51
CA THR A 285 -21.05 -23.73 0.95
C THR A 285 -19.80 -22.96 1.36
N LEU A 286 -19.99 -21.89 2.14
CA LEU A 286 -18.88 -21.12 2.71
C LEU A 286 -18.11 -22.03 3.68
N THR A 287 -16.90 -22.45 3.29
CA THR A 287 -16.18 -23.54 3.97
C THR A 287 -14.85 -23.06 4.51
N ASN A 288 -14.54 -23.39 5.77
CA ASN A 288 -13.26 -23.09 6.41
C ASN A 288 -12.90 -21.58 6.35
N VAL A 289 -13.82 -20.72 6.76
CA VAL A 289 -13.61 -19.27 6.76
C VAL A 289 -13.44 -18.74 8.16
N THR A 290 -12.35 -18.01 8.40
CA THR A 290 -12.08 -17.34 9.67
C THR A 290 -12.08 -15.82 9.50
N ILE A 291 -12.97 -15.13 10.20
CA ILE A 291 -13.02 -13.67 10.31
C ILE A 291 -12.68 -13.30 11.75
N SER A 292 -11.43 -12.91 12.02
CA SER A 292 -10.99 -12.75 13.43
C SER A 292 -10.11 -11.56 13.74
N GLY A 293 -10.29 -10.95 14.92
CA GLY A 293 -9.43 -9.84 15.37
C GLY A 293 -9.60 -8.55 14.57
N ASN A 294 -10.62 -8.44 13.71
CA ASN A 294 -10.82 -7.25 12.89
C ASN A 294 -11.45 -6.12 13.71
N ASN A 295 -11.08 -4.87 13.38
CA ASN A 295 -11.62 -3.66 13.96
C ASN A 295 -12.51 -2.93 12.94
N VAL A 296 -13.82 -3.04 13.09
CA VAL A 296 -14.84 -2.45 12.23
C VAL A 296 -15.72 -1.50 13.05
N PRO A 297 -15.18 -0.36 13.53
CA PRO A 297 -15.89 0.48 14.50
C PRO A 297 -17.10 1.22 13.91
N THR A 298 -17.13 1.39 12.59
CA THR A 298 -18.18 2.11 11.86
C THR A 298 -18.50 1.40 10.55
N ALA A 299 -19.75 1.51 10.12
CA ALA A 299 -20.21 1.19 8.77
C ALA A 299 -21.53 1.92 8.51
N GLN A 300 -21.97 1.99 7.26
CA GLN A 300 -23.26 2.63 6.93
C GLN A 300 -24.45 1.67 7.09
N ARG A 301 -24.26 0.36 6.83
CA ARG A 301 -25.27 -0.70 6.94
C ARG A 301 -24.95 -1.66 8.09
N ARG A 302 -23.82 -2.37 8.00
CA ARG A 302 -23.43 -3.45 8.93
C ARG A 302 -21.92 -3.51 9.11
N GLY A 303 -21.44 -3.85 10.30
CA GLY A 303 -20.03 -4.13 10.55
C GLY A 303 -19.59 -5.42 9.84
N ILE A 304 -20.23 -6.55 10.18
CA ILE A 304 -19.96 -7.86 9.57
C ILE A 304 -21.28 -8.49 9.11
N SER A 305 -21.33 -8.99 7.88
CA SER A 305 -22.51 -9.65 7.30
C SER A 305 -22.12 -10.93 6.58
N LEU A 306 -22.74 -12.05 6.97
CA LEU A 306 -22.66 -13.33 6.28
C LEU A 306 -23.99 -13.63 5.59
N ASP A 307 -24.07 -13.37 4.29
CA ASP A 307 -25.31 -13.51 3.50
C ASP A 307 -25.39 -14.87 2.78
N ASN A 308 -24.38 -15.74 2.94
CA ASN A 308 -24.37 -17.08 2.35
C ASN A 308 -25.46 -17.99 2.95
N ALA A 309 -26.01 -18.87 2.11
CA ALA A 309 -27.12 -19.75 2.49
C ALA A 309 -26.67 -21.00 3.26
N ALA A 310 -25.44 -21.45 3.08
CA ALA A 310 -24.87 -22.63 3.74
C ALA A 310 -23.45 -22.34 4.24
N ASN A 311 -23.11 -22.80 5.45
CA ASN A 311 -21.79 -22.59 6.03
C ASN A 311 -21.26 -23.89 6.63
N LEU A 312 -19.95 -24.10 6.57
CA LEU A 312 -19.26 -25.22 7.18
C LEU A 312 -17.94 -24.72 7.77
N ASN A 313 -17.75 -24.91 9.08
CA ASN A 313 -16.52 -24.50 9.77
C ASN A 313 -16.18 -23.01 9.55
N VAL A 314 -17.16 -22.14 9.82
CA VAL A 314 -16.98 -20.68 9.76
C VAL A 314 -16.82 -20.12 11.16
N LEU A 315 -15.72 -19.43 11.42
CA LEU A 315 -15.41 -18.81 12.70
C LEU A 315 -15.39 -17.29 12.56
N VAL A 316 -16.27 -16.59 13.30
CA VAL A 316 -16.20 -15.14 13.45
C VAL A 316 -15.86 -14.84 14.90
N SER A 317 -14.65 -14.38 15.17
CA SER A 317 -14.19 -14.24 16.56
C SER A 317 -13.34 -13.02 16.88
N ASN A 318 -13.45 -12.52 18.11
CA ASN A 318 -12.61 -11.43 18.62
C ASN A 318 -12.62 -10.16 17.76
N ASN A 319 -13.70 -9.91 17.01
CA ASN A 319 -13.84 -8.70 16.21
C ASN A 319 -14.46 -7.59 17.04
N VAL A 320 -14.01 -6.35 16.84
CA VAL A 320 -14.77 -5.15 17.21
C VAL A 320 -15.64 -4.79 16.00
N HIS A 321 -16.96 -4.66 16.18
CA HIS A 321 -17.85 -4.47 15.03
C HIS A 321 -19.02 -3.52 15.28
N PHE A 322 -19.32 -2.73 14.26
CA PHE A 322 -20.49 -1.84 14.20
C PHE A 322 -21.78 -2.64 14.08
N ASN A 323 -22.72 -2.41 15.02
CA ASN A 323 -24.00 -3.12 15.13
C ASN A 323 -23.85 -4.65 15.25
N SER A 324 -24.95 -5.36 15.45
CA SER A 324 -24.90 -6.83 15.58
C SER A 324 -24.45 -7.49 14.28
N ILE A 325 -23.61 -8.53 14.40
CA ILE A 325 -23.17 -9.35 13.27
C ILE A 325 -24.41 -10.01 12.65
N TRP A 326 -24.58 -9.85 11.35
CA TRP A 326 -25.64 -10.52 10.61
C TRP A 326 -25.17 -11.88 10.10
N VAL A 327 -25.95 -12.92 10.36
CA VAL A 327 -25.74 -14.26 9.81
C VAL A 327 -27.06 -14.75 9.25
N ARG A 328 -27.13 -14.92 7.93
CA ARG A 328 -28.35 -15.40 7.26
C ARG A 328 -28.72 -16.83 7.69
N SER A 329 -27.73 -17.73 7.66
CA SER A 329 -27.89 -19.15 8.02
C SER A 329 -26.89 -19.52 9.12
N PRO A 330 -27.34 -19.70 10.38
CA PRO A 330 -26.41 -19.85 11.50
C PRO A 330 -25.72 -21.22 11.59
N GLN A 331 -26.23 -22.25 10.91
CA GLN A 331 -25.58 -23.57 10.92
C GLN A 331 -24.17 -23.48 10.33
N GLY A 332 -23.21 -24.11 11.01
CA GLY A 332 -21.79 -24.11 10.62
C GLY A 332 -21.02 -22.83 10.97
N VAL A 333 -21.68 -21.82 11.57
CA VAL A 333 -21.06 -20.56 12.01
C VAL A 333 -20.87 -20.56 13.53
N THR A 334 -19.65 -20.27 13.98
CA THR A 334 -19.32 -20.04 15.39
C THR A 334 -19.00 -18.56 15.60
N LEU A 335 -19.73 -17.91 16.51
CA LEU A 335 -19.45 -16.55 16.97
C LEU A 335 -18.81 -16.61 18.36
N SER A 336 -17.63 -16.00 18.57
CA SER A 336 -16.93 -16.05 19.87
C SER A 336 -16.14 -14.79 20.17
N GLY A 337 -16.27 -14.21 21.37
CA GLY A 337 -15.43 -13.08 21.81
C GLY A 337 -15.59 -11.78 21.01
N ASN A 338 -16.62 -11.66 20.15
CA ASN A 338 -16.87 -10.42 19.39
C ASN A 338 -17.42 -9.32 20.29
N THR A 339 -16.94 -8.10 20.09
CA THR A 339 -17.34 -6.90 20.83
C THR A 339 -18.11 -5.96 19.90
N GLN A 340 -19.41 -5.80 20.16
CA GLN A 340 -20.22 -4.84 19.45
C GLN A 340 -19.91 -3.42 19.94
N VAL A 341 -19.75 -2.49 19.00
CA VAL A 341 -19.77 -1.06 19.26
C VAL A 341 -21.00 -0.44 18.61
N SER A 342 -21.66 0.45 19.36
CA SER A 342 -22.80 1.23 18.87
C SER A 342 -22.29 2.60 18.47
N GLY A 343 -22.10 2.82 17.17
CA GLY A 343 -21.86 4.16 16.64
C GLY A 343 -23.20 4.85 16.38
N THR A 344 -23.32 6.14 16.72
CA THR A 344 -24.24 7.01 15.98
C THR A 344 -23.82 6.94 14.52
N SER A 345 -24.73 6.66 13.59
CA SER A 345 -24.48 6.83 12.15
C SER A 345 -23.81 8.18 11.95
N THR A 346 -22.50 8.17 11.71
CA THR A 346 -21.76 9.42 11.60
C THR A 346 -22.15 9.99 10.24
N PRO A 347 -22.69 11.21 10.14
CA PRO A 347 -22.79 11.86 8.83
C PRO A 347 -21.38 11.83 8.23
N ALA A 348 -21.27 11.47 6.95
CA ALA A 348 -20.00 11.29 6.25
C ALA A 348 -18.97 12.32 6.74
N PRO A 349 -17.80 11.89 7.25
CA PRO A 349 -16.81 12.84 7.74
C PRO A 349 -16.47 13.79 6.60
N THR A 350 -16.58 15.09 6.86
CA THR A 350 -16.08 16.09 5.91
C THR A 350 -14.59 15.81 5.73
N ALA A 351 -14.18 15.53 4.49
CA ALA A 351 -12.86 15.07 4.11
C ALA A 351 -11.77 15.83 4.87
N THR A 352 -11.19 15.15 5.86
CA THR A 352 -9.96 15.58 6.51
C THR A 352 -8.89 14.66 5.97
N GLN A 353 -8.07 15.18 5.06
CA GLN A 353 -6.93 14.45 4.52
C GLN A 353 -6.03 14.05 5.70
N THR A 354 -5.91 12.75 5.93
CA THR A 354 -5.00 12.20 6.93
C THR A 354 -3.88 11.52 6.15
N SER A 355 -2.65 11.99 6.32
CA SER A 355 -1.46 11.42 5.69
C SER A 355 -1.19 10.01 6.21
N THR A 356 -0.94 9.08 5.29
CA THR A 356 -0.50 7.70 5.57
C THR A 356 0.91 7.70 6.19
N PRO A 357 1.19 6.89 7.23
CA PRO A 357 2.50 6.83 7.88
C PRO A 357 3.57 6.17 6.99
N ALA A 358 4.81 6.64 7.09
CA ALA A 358 5.97 6.11 6.38
C ALA A 358 6.39 4.72 6.90
N PRO A 359 6.87 3.81 6.03
CA PRO A 359 7.38 2.49 6.39
C PRO A 359 8.66 2.59 7.24
N THR A 360 8.76 1.73 8.24
CA THR A 360 9.92 1.63 9.13
C THR A 360 11.07 0.93 8.41
N GLY A 361 12.18 1.63 8.20
CA GLY A 361 13.43 1.06 7.71
C GLY A 361 14.20 0.35 8.82
N THR A 362 14.39 -0.96 8.65
CA THR A 362 15.27 -1.83 9.44
C THR A 362 16.74 -1.40 9.27
N VAL A 363 17.47 -1.25 10.38
CA VAL A 363 18.91 -0.95 10.37
C VAL A 363 19.71 -2.25 10.32
N THR A 364 20.43 -2.48 9.23
CA THR A 364 21.52 -3.45 9.14
C THR A 364 22.74 -2.88 9.87
N SER A 365 23.26 -3.58 10.89
CA SER A 365 24.53 -3.25 11.53
C SER A 365 25.61 -4.28 11.17
N THR A 366 26.77 -3.79 10.77
CA THR A 366 27.99 -4.55 10.45
C THR A 366 28.71 -4.96 11.74
N PRO A 367 29.33 -6.16 11.82
CA PRO A 367 29.75 -6.73 13.10
C PRO A 367 31.10 -6.18 13.60
N ILE A 368 31.16 -5.80 14.88
CA ILE A 368 32.42 -5.63 15.62
C ILE A 368 32.59 -6.84 16.55
N LYS A 369 33.72 -7.53 16.39
CA LYS A 369 34.16 -8.64 17.24
C LYS A 369 34.69 -8.11 18.58
N THR A 370 34.15 -8.60 19.70
CA THR A 370 34.89 -8.73 20.97
C THR A 370 34.32 -9.87 21.83
N GLN A 371 35.23 -10.55 22.51
CA GLN A 371 35.17 -11.87 23.15
C GLN A 371 34.28 -11.95 24.44
N PRO A 372 33.72 -13.13 24.79
CA PRO A 372 32.82 -13.28 25.94
C PRO A 372 33.55 -13.51 27.27
N PRO A 373 33.04 -13.00 28.42
CA PRO A 373 33.29 -13.58 29.73
C PRO A 373 32.15 -14.52 30.17
N ALA A 374 32.52 -15.43 31.08
CA ALA A 374 31.81 -16.61 31.56
C ALA A 374 30.57 -16.33 32.45
N PRO A 375 29.70 -17.34 32.71
CA PRO A 375 28.36 -17.13 33.22
C PRO A 375 28.33 -16.96 34.75
N THR A 376 27.61 -15.93 35.22
CA THR A 376 27.26 -15.77 36.64
C THR A 376 25.77 -16.04 36.81
N LYS A 377 25.42 -16.93 37.73
CA LYS A 377 24.03 -17.25 38.11
C LYS A 377 23.42 -16.09 38.89
N THR A 378 22.34 -15.48 38.39
CA THR A 378 21.57 -14.48 39.13
C THR A 378 20.07 -14.70 38.95
N GLN A 379 19.34 -14.44 40.05
CA GLN A 379 17.99 -14.86 40.39
C GLN A 379 16.89 -14.34 39.45
N THR A 380 15.81 -15.12 39.36
CA THR A 380 14.56 -14.82 38.63
C THR A 380 13.90 -13.53 39.12
N PRO A 381 13.69 -12.51 38.25
CA PRO A 381 12.85 -11.37 38.58
C PRO A 381 11.36 -11.71 38.47
N ALA A 382 10.56 -11.19 39.39
CA ALA A 382 9.10 -11.21 39.38
C ALA A 382 8.52 -10.50 38.13
N PRO A 383 7.28 -10.82 37.69
CA PRO A 383 6.74 -10.33 36.43
C PRO A 383 6.58 -8.80 36.44
N THR A 384 7.20 -8.16 35.46
CA THR A 384 7.11 -6.71 35.24
C THR A 384 5.84 -6.40 34.43
N LYS A 385 5.02 -5.45 34.91
CA LYS A 385 3.86 -4.94 34.19
C LYS A 385 4.30 -4.30 32.88
N THR A 386 3.70 -4.72 31.77
CA THR A 386 3.91 -4.13 30.43
C THR A 386 3.50 -2.65 30.46
N GLN A 387 4.46 -1.75 30.22
CA GLN A 387 4.18 -0.34 29.95
C GLN A 387 3.68 -0.20 28.51
N THR A 388 2.55 0.49 28.35
CA THR A 388 2.06 1.01 27.07
C THR A 388 3.14 1.87 26.42
N ALA A 389 3.41 1.65 25.13
CA ALA A 389 4.36 2.46 24.37
C ALA A 389 3.96 3.95 24.44
N SER A 390 4.92 4.79 24.81
CA SER A 390 4.79 6.25 24.77
C SER A 390 4.77 6.72 23.31
N PRO A 391 3.91 7.68 22.92
CA PRO A 391 3.89 8.18 21.55
C PRO A 391 5.24 8.82 21.19
N THR A 392 5.79 8.46 20.04
CA THR A 392 6.94 9.15 19.44
C THR A 392 6.61 10.65 19.35
N PRO A 393 7.44 11.55 19.90
CA PRO A 393 7.14 12.98 19.90
C PRO A 393 7.06 13.51 18.46
N THR A 394 5.97 14.22 18.15
CA THR A 394 5.80 14.96 16.90
C THR A 394 6.95 15.95 16.72
N PRO A 395 7.64 15.99 15.56
CA PRO A 395 8.68 16.99 15.30
C PRO A 395 8.15 18.41 15.55
N ALA A 396 8.95 19.25 16.21
CA ALA A 396 8.56 20.63 16.49
C ALA A 396 8.41 21.43 15.18
N GLU A 397 7.26 22.06 14.98
CA GLU A 397 6.99 22.91 13.81
C GLU A 397 7.37 24.36 14.09
N THR A 398 8.19 24.98 13.23
CA THR A 398 8.49 26.42 13.28
C THR A 398 7.81 27.13 12.12
N TYR A 399 7.01 28.16 12.40
CA TYR A 399 6.22 28.89 11.40
C TYR A 399 6.88 30.22 11.02
N PHE A 400 6.89 30.54 9.73
CA PHE A 400 7.42 31.76 9.15
C PHE A 400 6.35 32.42 8.26
N ASP A 401 5.83 33.55 8.72
CA ASP A 401 4.77 34.34 8.07
C ASP A 401 5.20 34.98 6.73
N ASP A 402 4.25 35.35 5.85
CA ASP A 402 4.50 36.03 4.56
C ASP A 402 5.29 37.35 4.67
N THR A 403 5.35 37.91 5.88
CA THR A 403 6.11 39.12 6.19
C THR A 403 7.51 38.84 6.76
N HIS A 404 7.87 37.58 7.00
CA HIS A 404 9.17 37.22 7.57
C HIS A 404 10.32 37.57 6.62
N ALA A 405 11.44 38.05 7.17
CA ALA A 405 12.59 38.56 6.41
C ALA A 405 13.28 37.52 5.50
N ASN A 406 13.05 36.23 5.74
CA ASN A 406 13.58 35.14 4.91
C ASN A 406 12.84 35.00 3.57
N PHE A 407 11.64 35.58 3.42
CA PHE A 407 10.97 35.63 2.13
C PHE A 407 11.54 36.75 1.27
N VAL A 408 11.89 36.41 0.03
CA VAL A 408 12.25 37.36 -1.01
C VAL A 408 11.30 37.18 -2.19
N TYR A 409 10.47 38.19 -2.45
CA TYR A 409 9.49 38.16 -3.54
C TYR A 409 10.03 38.86 -4.79
N SER A 410 9.76 38.29 -5.96
CA SER A 410 9.94 39.00 -7.23
C SER A 410 8.97 40.18 -7.34
N ALA A 411 9.08 40.97 -8.40
CA ALA A 411 8.04 41.93 -8.76
C ALA A 411 6.66 41.25 -8.90
N ASN A 412 5.59 42.05 -8.74
CA ASN A 412 4.18 41.67 -8.94
C ASN A 412 3.53 40.80 -7.86
N TRP A 413 4.12 40.73 -6.66
CA TRP A 413 3.45 40.23 -5.46
C TRP A 413 2.84 41.38 -4.66
N THR A 414 1.58 41.25 -4.29
CA THR A 414 0.82 42.22 -3.51
C THR A 414 0.46 41.62 -2.17
N LYS A 415 0.61 42.39 -1.09
CA LYS A 415 0.14 42.00 0.24
C LYS A 415 -1.37 42.12 0.33
N ILE A 416 -2.05 41.08 0.78
CA ILE A 416 -3.48 41.08 1.03
C ILE A 416 -3.73 40.90 2.53
N THR A 417 -4.31 41.90 3.19
CA THR A 417 -4.63 41.84 4.62
C THR A 417 -5.98 41.17 4.84
N LYS A 418 -5.96 40.03 5.54
CA LYS A 418 -7.15 39.25 5.94
C LYS A 418 -6.87 38.57 7.26
N SER A 419 -7.73 38.79 8.27
CA SER A 419 -7.59 38.18 9.59
C SER A 419 -7.66 36.65 9.58
N GLN A 420 -8.18 36.05 8.51
CA GLN A 420 -8.25 34.59 8.35
C GLN A 420 -6.92 33.96 7.87
N ALA A 421 -6.03 34.74 7.26
CA ALA A 421 -4.70 34.27 6.86
C ALA A 421 -3.78 34.10 8.09
N TYR A 422 -2.69 33.36 7.95
CA TYR A 422 -1.68 33.31 9.01
C TYR A 422 -1.05 34.72 9.16
N GLY A 423 -0.72 35.12 10.39
CA GLY A 423 -0.21 36.48 10.67
C GLY A 423 -1.10 37.67 10.28
N GLY A 424 -2.31 37.44 9.76
CA GLY A 424 -3.24 38.47 9.30
C GLY A 424 -3.02 38.95 7.85
N SER A 425 -2.12 38.33 7.09
CA SER A 425 -1.90 38.63 5.67
C SER A 425 -1.39 37.45 4.87
N TYR A 426 -1.43 37.56 3.54
CA TYR A 426 -0.75 36.66 2.62
C TYR A 426 -0.28 37.45 1.39
N ARG A 427 0.67 36.90 0.62
CA ARG A 427 1.07 37.46 -0.68
C ARG A 427 0.28 36.84 -1.81
N GLU A 428 -0.13 37.68 -2.75
CA GLU A 428 -0.87 37.28 -3.95
C GLU A 428 -0.21 37.86 -5.21
N THR A 429 -0.17 37.09 -6.29
CA THR A 429 0.23 37.58 -7.61
C THR A 429 -0.79 37.19 -8.67
N THR A 430 -0.89 37.99 -9.72
CA THR A 430 -1.69 37.68 -10.93
C THR A 430 -0.81 37.48 -12.16
N LYS A 431 0.52 37.65 -12.03
CA LYS A 431 1.45 37.64 -13.15
C LYS A 431 2.18 36.31 -13.20
N ASN A 432 1.89 35.52 -14.24
CA ASN A 432 2.57 34.24 -14.52
C ASN A 432 4.10 34.39 -14.40
N ASN A 433 4.75 33.37 -13.84
CA ASN A 433 6.18 33.30 -13.54
C ASN A 433 6.70 34.25 -12.44
N SER A 434 5.83 34.98 -11.73
CA SER A 434 6.24 35.65 -10.49
C SER A 434 6.66 34.61 -9.45
N SER A 435 7.74 34.87 -8.72
CA SER A 435 8.31 33.91 -7.79
C SER A 435 8.59 34.49 -6.41
N ALA A 436 8.69 33.61 -5.42
CA ALA A 436 9.16 33.93 -4.08
C ALA A 436 10.22 32.91 -3.68
N THR A 437 11.29 33.34 -3.03
CA THR A 437 12.27 32.43 -2.43
C THR A 437 12.22 32.51 -0.91
N PHE A 438 12.57 31.41 -0.26
CA PHE A 438 12.66 31.31 1.19
C PHE A 438 13.79 30.36 1.58
N THR A 439 14.72 30.85 2.40
CA THR A 439 15.86 30.04 2.88
C THR A 439 15.57 29.51 4.28
N PHE A 440 15.85 28.23 4.49
CA PHE A 440 15.64 27.56 5.78
C PHE A 440 16.70 26.50 6.04
N THR A 441 16.84 26.10 7.31
CA THR A 441 17.61 24.91 7.71
C THR A 441 16.65 23.95 8.37
N GLY A 442 16.54 22.73 7.85
CA GLY A 442 15.55 21.76 8.29
C GLY A 442 15.48 20.58 7.35
N LYS A 443 14.83 19.50 7.79
CA LYS A 443 14.72 18.24 7.04
C LYS A 443 13.43 18.15 6.25
N SER A 444 12.43 18.99 6.54
CA SER A 444 11.21 19.09 5.76
C SER A 444 10.55 20.46 5.94
N PHE A 445 9.56 20.74 5.09
CA PHE A 445 8.78 21.96 5.19
C PHE A 445 7.33 21.75 4.73
N SER A 446 6.48 22.72 5.04
CA SER A 446 5.13 22.85 4.48
C SER A 446 4.90 24.29 4.05
N ILE A 447 3.96 24.51 3.14
CA ILE A 447 3.57 25.84 2.67
C ILE A 447 2.11 26.05 3.01
N LEU A 448 1.82 27.15 3.71
CA LEU A 448 0.46 27.65 3.86
C LEU A 448 0.14 28.58 2.69
N TYR A 449 -1.10 28.50 2.21
CA TYR A 449 -1.59 29.32 1.11
C TYR A 449 -3.10 29.54 1.18
N THR A 450 -3.59 30.44 0.32
CA THR A 450 -5.02 30.70 0.11
C THR A 450 -5.48 30.09 -1.22
N GLY A 451 -6.49 29.21 -1.16
CA GLY A 451 -7.14 28.63 -2.33
C GLY A 451 -8.43 29.35 -2.73
N GLY A 452 -8.89 29.13 -3.96
CA GLY A 452 -10.20 29.60 -4.45
C GLY A 452 -10.35 29.44 -5.96
N SER A 453 -11.53 29.76 -6.50
CA SER A 453 -11.88 29.48 -7.90
C SER A 453 -10.99 30.20 -8.94
N ALA A 454 -10.46 31.37 -8.58
CA ALA A 454 -9.52 32.14 -9.39
C ALA A 454 -8.06 31.73 -9.21
N TYR A 455 -7.72 30.93 -8.19
CA TYR A 455 -6.32 30.58 -7.91
C TYR A 455 -5.84 29.45 -8.84
N ARG A 456 -4.55 29.45 -9.19
CA ARG A 456 -3.89 28.45 -10.04
C ARG A 456 -2.63 27.95 -9.35
N ASP A 457 -1.72 27.38 -10.11
CA ASP A 457 -0.69 26.52 -9.60
C ASP A 457 0.51 27.31 -9.10
N ILE A 458 1.17 26.81 -8.05
CA ILE A 458 2.48 27.27 -7.61
C ILE A 458 3.44 26.08 -7.73
N ASN A 459 4.37 26.15 -8.67
CA ASN A 459 5.46 25.19 -8.73
C ASN A 459 6.42 25.42 -7.55
N VAL A 460 6.81 24.33 -6.90
CA VAL A 460 7.64 24.32 -5.70
C VAL A 460 8.99 23.71 -6.07
N TYR A 461 10.06 24.46 -5.88
CA TYR A 461 11.42 24.00 -6.11
C TYR A 461 12.21 24.01 -4.81
N VAL A 462 13.03 23.00 -4.59
CA VAL A 462 14.04 22.95 -3.52
C VAL A 462 15.39 22.86 -4.20
N ASP A 463 16.29 23.81 -3.89
CA ASP A 463 17.64 23.87 -4.46
C ASP A 463 17.66 23.78 -5.99
N ASN A 464 16.69 24.48 -6.62
CA ASN A 464 16.42 24.54 -8.06
C ASN A 464 15.86 23.26 -8.71
N VAL A 465 15.57 22.21 -7.94
CA VAL A 465 14.87 21.01 -8.41
C VAL A 465 13.38 21.16 -8.17
N LEU A 466 12.54 20.91 -9.18
CA LEU A 466 11.07 20.94 -9.02
C LEU A 466 10.66 19.74 -8.16
N VAL A 467 10.08 20.01 -6.99
CA VAL A 467 9.68 18.97 -6.02
C VAL A 467 8.16 18.77 -5.95
N GLY A 468 7.38 19.64 -6.59
CA GLY A 468 5.93 19.49 -6.66
C GLY A 468 5.23 20.76 -7.13
N THR A 469 3.91 20.68 -7.18
CA THR A 469 3.04 21.80 -7.58
C THR A 469 1.87 21.89 -6.61
N ILE A 470 1.62 23.09 -6.08
CA ILE A 470 0.46 23.39 -5.25
C ILE A 470 -0.70 23.79 -6.16
N HIS A 471 -1.74 22.97 -6.20
CA HIS A 471 -2.97 23.26 -6.93
C HIS A 471 -3.92 24.09 -6.06
N GLN A 472 -3.89 25.41 -6.24
CA GLN A 472 -4.64 26.33 -5.36
C GLN A 472 -6.11 26.52 -5.77
N LYS A 473 -6.53 25.94 -6.90
CA LYS A 473 -7.90 26.06 -7.39
C LYS A 473 -8.85 25.21 -6.55
N THR A 474 -9.75 25.87 -5.82
CA THR A 474 -10.81 25.21 -5.04
C THR A 474 -12.17 25.83 -5.37
N GLY A 475 -13.26 25.14 -5.04
CA GLY A 475 -14.62 25.64 -5.25
C GLY A 475 -14.96 26.86 -4.38
N THR A 476 -14.40 26.93 -3.17
CA THR A 476 -14.62 28.00 -2.19
C THR A 476 -13.30 28.61 -1.77
N LYS A 477 -13.28 29.92 -1.46
CA LYS A 477 -12.09 30.59 -0.96
C LYS A 477 -11.75 30.09 0.45
N THR A 478 -10.59 29.48 0.60
CA THR A 478 -10.13 28.87 1.87
C THR A 478 -8.75 29.40 2.20
N PHE A 479 -8.57 29.89 3.43
CA PHE A 479 -7.30 30.42 3.93
C PHE A 479 -6.53 29.34 4.68
N LYS A 480 -5.21 29.49 4.79
CA LYS A 480 -4.31 28.56 5.52
C LYS A 480 -4.45 27.11 5.07
N MET A 481 -4.73 26.89 3.78
CA MET A 481 -4.58 25.58 3.18
C MET A 481 -3.10 25.18 3.27
N ARG A 482 -2.84 23.90 3.51
CA ARG A 482 -1.50 23.41 3.77
C ARG A 482 -1.10 22.42 2.69
N TRP A 483 0.08 22.63 2.12
CA TRP A 483 0.77 21.68 1.27
C TRP A 483 2.01 21.20 2.00
N ASP A 484 2.11 19.89 2.23
CA ASP A 484 3.21 19.26 2.92
C ASP A 484 4.21 18.67 1.92
N TYR A 485 5.48 19.03 2.04
CA TYR A 485 6.53 18.36 1.28
C TYR A 485 6.74 16.95 1.85
N THR A 486 6.54 15.92 1.02
CA THR A 486 6.60 14.52 1.42
C THR A 486 8.00 13.91 1.37
N GLY A 487 8.97 14.61 0.77
CA GLY A 487 10.37 14.20 0.76
C GLY A 487 11.10 14.53 2.06
N GLN A 488 12.31 13.99 2.20
CA GLN A 488 13.19 14.26 3.33
C GLN A 488 14.49 14.87 2.84
N LEU A 489 14.82 16.04 3.38
CA LEU A 489 16.03 16.79 3.08
C LEU A 489 17.13 16.47 4.11
N SER A 490 18.38 16.72 3.71
CA SER A 490 19.51 16.80 4.64
C SER A 490 19.25 17.87 5.71
N PRO A 491 19.84 17.77 6.91
CA PRO A 491 19.71 18.81 7.94
C PRO A 491 20.57 20.05 7.64
N GLU A 492 20.68 20.46 6.39
CA GLU A 492 21.48 21.60 5.93
C GLU A 492 20.58 22.77 5.52
N THR A 493 21.19 23.83 4.99
CA THR A 493 20.45 24.99 4.50
C THR A 493 19.94 24.74 3.08
N HIS A 494 18.64 24.90 2.88
CA HIS A 494 17.96 24.74 1.60
C HIS A 494 17.32 26.05 1.13
N THR A 495 17.15 26.18 -0.18
CA THR A 495 16.40 27.27 -0.80
C THR A 495 15.10 26.75 -1.41
N LEU A 496 13.98 27.18 -0.83
CA LEU A 496 12.67 27.02 -1.42
C LEU A 496 12.45 28.12 -2.46
N LYS A 497 12.00 27.76 -3.67
CA LYS A 497 11.54 28.71 -4.69
C LYS A 497 10.13 28.33 -5.14
N LEU A 498 9.22 29.28 -5.03
CA LEU A 498 7.79 29.14 -5.34
C LEU A 498 7.50 29.97 -6.58
N VAL A 499 6.94 29.36 -7.63
CA VAL A 499 6.71 30.03 -8.92
C VAL A 499 5.24 29.92 -9.30
N PHE A 500 4.57 31.05 -9.48
CA PHE A 500 3.19 31.06 -9.96
C PHE A 500 3.10 30.65 -11.43
N VAL A 501 2.27 29.65 -11.71
CA VAL A 501 2.06 29.09 -13.05
C VAL A 501 0.58 29.13 -13.42
N THR A 502 0.30 29.69 -14.58
CA THR A 502 -1.04 29.73 -15.18
C THR A 502 -0.96 29.75 -16.70
N THR A 503 -1.86 29.03 -17.35
CA THR A 503 -2.06 29.08 -18.81
C THR A 503 -3.06 30.16 -19.22
N LYS A 504 -3.76 30.79 -18.27
CA LYS A 504 -4.71 31.88 -18.55
C LYS A 504 -4.03 33.24 -18.44
N ALA A 505 -4.23 34.08 -19.46
CA ALA A 505 -3.63 35.41 -19.53
C ALA A 505 -4.12 36.38 -18.44
N THR A 506 -5.39 36.26 -17.99
CA THR A 506 -5.99 37.15 -16.99
C THR A 506 -6.92 36.40 -16.05
N GLY A 507 -7.33 37.06 -14.94
CA GLY A 507 -8.32 36.54 -14.00
C GLY A 507 -7.85 35.35 -13.16
N THR A 508 -6.53 35.10 -13.11
CA THR A 508 -5.94 34.04 -12.29
C THR A 508 -4.96 34.59 -11.27
N LYS A 509 -4.82 33.87 -10.15
CA LYS A 509 -4.05 34.30 -8.98
C LYS A 509 -3.18 33.16 -8.44
N GLY A 510 -2.04 33.49 -7.86
CA GLY A 510 -1.23 32.61 -7.03
C GLY A 510 -1.08 33.22 -5.64
N SER A 511 -1.02 32.41 -4.59
CA SER A 511 -0.85 32.90 -3.22
C SER A 511 0.20 32.15 -2.40
N ILE A 512 0.79 32.85 -1.42
CA ILE A 512 1.72 32.30 -0.43
C ILE A 512 1.38 32.99 0.91
N ASP A 513 1.17 32.21 1.97
CA ASP A 513 0.74 32.68 3.30
C ASP A 513 1.85 32.45 4.35
N ALA A 514 2.40 31.24 4.47
CA ALA A 514 3.51 30.98 5.38
C ALA A 514 4.34 29.77 4.94
N VAL A 515 5.53 29.60 5.50
CA VAL A 515 6.31 28.36 5.43
C VAL A 515 6.46 27.78 6.84
N ILE A 516 6.30 26.47 6.97
CA ILE A 516 6.50 25.72 8.20
C ILE A 516 7.75 24.86 8.01
N VAL A 517 8.70 24.87 8.93
CA VAL A 517 9.96 24.09 8.85
C VAL A 517 10.03 23.10 10.00
N ARG A 518 10.56 21.89 9.73
CA ARG A 518 10.78 20.81 10.70
C ARG A 518 12.15 20.16 10.52
#